data_AF-J2J1D9-F1
#
_entry.id   AF-J2J1D9-F1
#
_cell.length_a   1.000
_cell.length_b   1.000
_cell.length_c   1.000
_cell.angle_alpha   90.00
_cell.angle_beta   90.00
_cell.angle_gamma   90.00
#
_symmetry.space_group_name_H-M   'P 1'
#
loop_
_entity.id
_entity.type
_entity.pdbx_description
1 polymer ?
#
loop_
_entity_poly.entity_id
_entity_poly.type
_entity_poly.pdbx_seq_one_letter_code
_entity_poly.pdbx_strand_id
1 'polypeptide(L)'
;MSDELTVFAKELIVGVTVLLNFTAPYVAFRVHRHFGRRRVIWHSLAFLFVLISPLLAGGLIVPEMLPDEAPDVGDGLLLLPLLAASALILLTYCLAAVWLALKAAYSTIAFKISAR
;
A
#
# COMPACT_ATOMS: atom_id res chain seq x y z
N MET A 1 -1.70 15.38 -30.40
CA MET A 1 -2.64 15.94 -29.39
C MET A 1 -3.32 14.83 -28.58
N SER A 2 -3.58 13.65 -29.16
CA SER A 2 -3.95 12.45 -28.40
C SER A 2 -2.89 12.02 -27.39
N ASP A 3 -1.61 12.06 -27.79
CA ASP A 3 -0.53 11.43 -27.01
C ASP A 3 -0.12 12.25 -25.77
N GLU A 4 -0.23 13.58 -25.82
CA GLU A 4 0.02 14.42 -24.64
C GLU A 4 -1.08 14.23 -23.58
N LEU A 5 -2.32 13.96 -24.00
CA LEU A 5 -3.43 13.73 -23.09
C LEU A 5 -3.33 12.36 -22.39
N THR A 6 -2.85 11.33 -23.10
CA THR A 6 -2.65 9.99 -22.53
C THR A 6 -1.48 9.96 -21.56
N VAL A 7 -0.37 10.63 -21.87
CA VAL A 7 0.77 10.79 -20.96
C VAL A 7 0.36 11.53 -19.68
N PHE A 8 -0.36 12.65 -19.81
CA PHE A 8 -0.88 13.39 -18.66
C PHE A 8 -1.85 12.53 -17.81
N ALA A 9 -2.72 11.75 -18.46
CA ALA A 9 -3.63 10.84 -17.77
C ALA A 9 -2.89 9.75 -16.99
N LYS A 10 -1.85 9.14 -17.56
CA LYS A 10 -0.99 8.15 -16.89
C LYS A 10 -0.29 8.75 -15.67
N GLU A 11 0.32 9.93 -15.81
CA GLU A 11 0.97 10.64 -14.69
C GLU A 11 -0.03 11.01 -13.59
N LEU A 12 -1.22 11.48 -13.96
CA LEU A 12 -2.29 11.80 -13.02
C LEU A 12 -2.75 10.55 -12.25
N ILE A 13 -2.95 9.43 -12.94
CA ILE A 13 -3.33 8.14 -12.33
C ILE A 13 -2.25 7.72 -11.33
N VAL A 14 -0.98 7.73 -11.71
CA VAL A 14 0.13 7.38 -10.82
C VAL A 14 0.19 8.32 -9.62
N GLY A 15 0.12 9.64 -9.83
CA GLY A 15 0.19 10.64 -8.77
C GLY A 15 -0.96 10.52 -7.76
N VAL A 16 -2.20 10.37 -8.24
CA VAL A 16 -3.38 10.15 -7.39
C VAL A 16 -3.24 8.84 -6.62
N THR A 17 -2.75 7.79 -7.26
CA THR A 17 -2.58 6.49 -6.62
C THR A 17 -1.52 6.53 -5.52
N VAL A 18 -0.39 7.19 -5.76
CA VAL A 18 0.64 7.43 -4.74
C VAL A 18 0.06 8.22 -3.56
N LEU A 19 -0.65 9.32 -3.83
CA LEU A 19 -1.25 10.14 -2.79
C LEU A 19 -2.26 9.35 -1.95
N LEU A 20 -3.10 8.53 -2.60
CA LEU A 20 -4.06 7.65 -1.94
C LEU A 20 -3.38 6.59 -1.08
N ASN A 21 -2.25 6.04 -1.53
CA ASN A 21 -1.47 5.08 -0.74
C ASN A 21 -0.90 5.67 0.54
N PHE A 22 -0.61 6.97 0.60
CA PHE A 22 -0.22 7.63 1.86
C PHE A 22 -1.43 8.05 2.71
N THR A 23 -2.49 8.56 2.08
CA THR A 23 -3.66 9.06 2.82
C THR A 23 -4.51 7.93 3.39
N ALA A 24 -4.67 6.79 2.72
CA ALA A 24 -5.43 5.64 3.22
C ALA A 24 -4.92 5.11 4.59
N PRO A 25 -3.63 4.78 4.77
CA PRO A 25 -3.11 4.37 6.08
C PRO A 25 -3.12 5.51 7.10
N TYR A 26 -2.91 6.76 6.69
CA TYR A 26 -3.03 7.92 7.58
C TYR A 26 -4.47 8.08 8.13
N VAL A 27 -5.47 7.96 7.27
CA VAL A 27 -6.89 7.99 7.65
C VAL A 27 -7.23 6.79 8.52
N ALA A 28 -6.75 5.59 8.18
CA ALA A 28 -6.93 4.40 9.03
C ALA A 28 -6.37 4.62 10.44
N PHE A 29 -5.21 5.27 10.57
CA PHE A 29 -4.60 5.63 11.85
C PHE A 29 -5.38 6.71 12.62
N ARG A 30 -5.95 7.71 11.94
CA ARG A 30 -6.83 8.71 12.55
C ARG A 30 -8.12 8.08 13.07
N VAL A 31 -8.77 7.26 12.23
CA VAL A 31 -10.05 6.59 12.50
C VAL A 31 -9.89 5.53 13.59
N HIS A 32 -8.71 4.90 13.71
CA HIS A 32 -8.35 3.99 14.79
C HIS A 32 -8.64 4.56 16.20
N ARG A 33 -8.55 5.88 16.41
CA ARG A 33 -8.87 6.49 17.71
C ARG A 33 -10.35 6.46 18.07
N HIS A 34 -11.26 6.41 17.09
CA HIS A 34 -12.70 6.50 17.32
C HIS A 34 -13.41 5.16 17.39
N PHE A 35 -12.88 4.12 16.75
CA PHE A 35 -13.50 2.79 16.75
C PHE A 35 -12.74 1.90 17.73
N GLY A 36 -13.40 1.19 18.64
CA GLY A 36 -12.75 0.32 19.63
C GLY A 36 -12.22 -1.00 19.04
N ARG A 37 -12.94 -2.10 19.22
CA ARG A 37 -12.48 -3.45 18.81
C ARG A 37 -12.36 -3.65 17.28
N ARG A 38 -12.92 -2.74 16.46
CA ARG A 38 -12.86 -2.78 14.98
C ARG A 38 -11.64 -2.07 14.36
N ARG A 39 -10.71 -1.59 15.20
CA ARG A 39 -9.44 -0.94 14.81
C ARG A 39 -8.65 -1.71 13.76
N VAL A 40 -8.57 -3.02 13.93
CA VAL A 40 -7.78 -3.89 13.06
C VAL A 40 -8.36 -3.95 11.65
N ILE A 41 -9.70 -3.88 11.51
CA ILE A 41 -10.38 -3.96 10.21
C ILE A 41 -9.96 -2.79 9.32
N TRP A 42 -9.93 -1.57 9.85
CA TRP A 42 -9.52 -0.38 9.09
C TRP A 42 -8.07 -0.45 8.64
N HIS A 43 -7.19 -0.99 9.48
CA HIS A 43 -5.79 -1.18 9.12
C HIS A 43 -5.58 -2.31 8.12
N SER A 44 -6.32 -3.42 8.23
CA SER A 44 -6.30 -4.52 7.24
C SER A 44 -6.84 -4.06 5.88
N LEU A 45 -7.89 -3.23 5.86
CA LEU A 45 -8.46 -2.71 4.61
C LEU A 45 -7.49 -1.73 3.93
N ALA A 46 -6.86 -0.83 4.69
CA ALA A 46 -5.84 0.07 4.16
C ALA A 46 -4.61 -0.70 3.63
N PHE A 47 -4.20 -1.76 4.33
CA PHE A 47 -3.13 -2.64 3.88
C PHE A 47 -3.48 -3.33 2.56
N LEU A 48 -4.69 -3.89 2.46
CA LEU A 48 -5.16 -4.56 1.25
C LEU A 48 -5.25 -3.58 0.08
N PHE A 49 -5.72 -2.36 0.34
CA PHE A 49 -5.78 -1.29 -0.66
C PHE A 49 -4.38 -0.95 -1.20
N VAL A 50 -3.40 -0.75 -0.32
CA VAL A 50 -2.02 -0.44 -0.70
C VAL A 50 -1.37 -1.61 -1.46
N LEU A 51 -1.75 -2.85 -1.15
CA LEU A 51 -1.24 -4.04 -1.84
C LEU A 51 -1.80 -4.20 -3.26
N ILE A 52 -3.10 -3.90 -3.45
CA ILE A 52 -3.79 -4.10 -4.75
C ILE A 52 -3.61 -2.87 -5.66
N SER A 53 -3.40 -1.69 -5.09
CA SER A 53 -3.25 -0.43 -5.81
C SER A 53 -2.20 -0.44 -6.94
N PRO A 54 -0.98 -0.99 -6.75
CA PRO A 54 0.01 -1.12 -7.83
C PRO A 54 -0.44 -2.04 -8.97
N LEU A 55 -1.17 -3.13 -8.65
CA LEU A 55 -1.70 -4.06 -9.63
C LEU A 55 -2.80 -3.42 -10.48
N LEU A 56 -3.69 -2.65 -9.85
CA LEU A 56 -4.73 -1.88 -10.54
C LEU A 56 -4.14 -0.79 -11.43
N ALA A 57 -3.14 -0.04 -10.94
CA ALA A 57 -2.47 0.99 -11.73
C ALA A 57 -1.73 0.38 -12.93
N GLY A 58 -1.01 -0.73 -12.73
CA GLY A 58 -0.38 -1.47 -13.82
C GLY A 58 -1.42 -1.93 -14.85
N GLY A 59 -2.54 -2.50 -14.41
CA GLY A 59 -3.62 -2.94 -15.29
C GLY A 59 -4.39 -1.82 -16.01
N LEU A 60 -4.28 -0.56 -15.56
CA LEU A 60 -4.87 0.61 -16.22
C LEU A 60 -3.89 1.32 -17.17
N ILE A 61 -2.58 1.20 -16.93
CA ILE A 61 -1.52 1.81 -17.75
C ILE A 61 -1.10 0.89 -18.90
N VAL A 62 -1.11 -0.43 -18.67
CA VAL A 62 -0.68 -1.46 -19.64
C VAL A 62 -1.68 -1.78 -20.78
N PRO A 63 -3.02 -1.62 -20.67
CA PRO A 63 -3.94 -2.13 -21.70
C PRO A 63 -3.98 -1.30 -22.99
N GLU A 64 -3.29 -0.16 -23.06
CA GLU A 64 -3.10 0.57 -24.34
C GLU A 64 -2.01 -0.04 -25.24
N MET A 65 -1.24 -1.03 -24.75
CA MET A 65 -0.24 -1.74 -25.56
C MET A 65 -0.95 -2.68 -26.55
N LEU A 66 -1.28 -2.19 -27.74
CA LEU A 66 -1.48 -3.06 -28.91
C LEU A 66 -0.23 -3.95 -29.05
N PRO A 67 -0.37 -5.23 -29.44
CA PRO A 67 0.75 -6.20 -29.48
C PRO A 67 1.95 -5.79 -30.34
N ASP A 68 1.83 -4.72 -31.14
CA ASP A 68 2.86 -4.18 -32.02
C ASP A 68 3.61 -2.96 -31.46
N GLU A 69 3.20 -2.39 -30.32
CA GLU A 69 3.93 -1.31 -29.65
C GLU A 69 4.90 -1.91 -28.61
N ALA A 70 6.20 -1.76 -28.86
CA ALA A 70 7.21 -2.12 -27.88
C ALA A 70 6.98 -1.27 -26.61
N PRO A 71 6.95 -1.88 -25.41
CA PRO A 71 6.72 -1.13 -24.18
C PRO A 71 7.78 -0.04 -24.04
N ASP A 72 7.34 1.22 -24.06
CA ASP A 72 8.25 2.33 -23.85
C ASP A 72 8.89 2.18 -22.47
N VAL A 73 10.21 2.40 -22.40
CA VAL A 73 10.99 2.22 -21.17
C VAL A 73 10.44 3.11 -20.04
N GLY A 74 9.80 4.23 -20.40
CA GLY A 74 9.11 5.14 -19.48
C GLY A 74 7.93 4.52 -18.72
N ASP A 75 7.16 3.62 -19.33
CA ASP A 75 5.95 3.04 -18.70
C ASP A 75 6.28 2.13 -17.51
N GLY A 76 7.41 1.41 -17.56
CA GLY A 76 7.89 0.63 -16.42
C GLY A 76 8.44 1.49 -15.27
N LEU A 77 9.05 2.64 -15.60
CA LEU A 77 9.58 3.60 -14.64
C LEU A 77 8.48 4.40 -13.92
N LEU A 78 7.33 4.60 -14.56
CA LEU A 78 6.14 5.24 -13.95
C LEU A 78 5.58 4.44 -12.76
N LEU A 79 5.75 3.11 -12.76
CA LEU A 79 5.31 2.24 -11.65
C LEU A 79 6.30 2.20 -10.48
N LEU A 80 7.54 2.64 -10.68
CA LEU A 80 8.61 2.62 -9.68
C LEU A 80 8.26 3.39 -8.39
N PRO A 81 7.78 4.65 -8.43
CA PRO A 81 7.38 5.37 -7.23
C PRO A 81 6.21 4.70 -6.51
N LEU A 82 5.31 4.05 -7.26
CA LEU A 82 4.17 3.35 -6.71
C LEU A 82 4.59 2.06 -5.98
N LEU A 83 5.49 1.28 -6.60
CA LEU A 83 6.12 0.11 -5.99
C LEU A 83 6.91 0.50 -4.74
N ALA A 84 7.72 1.56 -4.80
CA ALA A 84 8.48 2.05 -3.66
C ALA A 84 7.57 2.48 -2.49
N ALA A 85 6.51 3.25 -2.77
CA ALA A 85 5.54 3.67 -1.76
C ALA A 85 4.83 2.46 -1.12
N SER A 86 4.35 1.52 -1.93
CA SER A 86 3.70 0.31 -1.43
C SER A 86 4.63 -0.56 -0.59
N ALA A 87 5.88 -0.76 -1.02
CA ALA A 87 6.89 -1.53 -0.30
C ALA A 87 7.23 -0.90 1.06
N LEU A 88 7.38 0.43 1.11
CA LEU A 88 7.65 1.16 2.34
C LEU A 88 6.49 0.99 3.35
N ILE A 89 5.25 1.15 2.89
CA ILE A 89 4.06 0.99 3.74
C ILE A 89 3.95 -0.47 4.22
N LEU A 90 4.17 -1.44 3.34
CA LEU A 90 4.17 -2.87 3.68
C LEU A 90 5.21 -3.17 4.76
N LEU A 91 6.42 -2.63 4.62
CA LEU A 91 7.50 -2.79 5.59
C LEU A 91 7.09 -2.24 6.97
N THR A 92 6.45 -1.07 7.03
CA THR A 92 5.98 -0.52 8.31
C THR A 92 4.93 -1.42 8.98
N TYR A 93 4.02 -1.99 8.21
CA TYR A 93 3.02 -2.94 8.72
C TYR A 93 3.66 -4.24 9.22
N CYS A 94 4.64 -4.77 8.50
CA CYS A 94 5.40 -5.94 8.92
C CYS A 94 6.16 -5.67 10.23
N LEU A 95 6.83 -4.53 10.36
CA LEU A 95 7.50 -4.13 11.61
C LEU A 95 6.51 -4.03 12.77
N ALA A 96 5.34 -3.41 12.55
CA ALA A 96 4.30 -3.32 13.56
C ALA A 96 3.78 -4.69 14.00
N ALA A 97 3.59 -5.61 13.05
CA ALA A 97 3.16 -6.99 13.33
C ALA A 97 4.23 -7.76 14.14
N VAL A 98 5.50 -7.66 13.76
CA VAL A 98 6.62 -8.27 14.50
C VAL A 98 6.69 -7.71 15.91
N TRP A 99 6.58 -6.40 16.09
CA TRP A 99 6.59 -5.75 17.40
C TRP A 99 5.44 -6.23 18.29
N LEU A 100 4.23 -6.37 17.74
CA LEU A 100 3.07 -6.91 18.45
C LEU A 100 3.28 -8.39 18.82
N ALA A 101 3.81 -9.20 17.91
CA ALA A 101 4.13 -10.61 18.16
C ALA A 101 5.18 -10.76 19.27
N LEU A 102 6.23 -9.94 19.26
CA LEU A 102 7.24 -9.91 20.31
C LEU A 102 6.62 -9.53 21.66
N LYS A 103 5.81 -8.47 21.72
CA LYS A 103 5.11 -8.09 22.97
C LYS A 103 4.24 -9.22 23.51
N ALA A 104 3.49 -9.90 22.65
CA ALA A 104 2.66 -11.04 23.03
C ALA A 104 3.49 -12.23 23.54
N ALA A 105 4.63 -12.51 22.91
CA ALA A 105 5.56 -13.54 23.36
C ALA A 105 6.15 -13.20 24.73
N TYR A 106 6.63 -11.96 24.92
CA TYR A 106 7.15 -11.48 26.20
C TYR A 106 6.11 -11.54 27.32
N SER A 107 4.87 -11.11 27.07
CA SER A 107 3.80 -11.16 28.08
C SER A 107 3.45 -12.61 28.47
N THR A 108 3.48 -13.53 27.50
CA THR A 108 3.19 -14.95 27.74
C THR A 108 4.30 -15.60 28.58
N ILE A 109 5.56 -15.27 28.31
CA ILE A 109 6.71 -15.76 29.09
C ILE A 109 6.66 -15.20 30.52
N ALA A 110 6.43 -13.90 30.69
CA ALA A 110 6.33 -13.26 32.00
C ALA A 110 5.18 -13.84 32.85
N PHE A 111 4.01 -14.09 32.24
CA PHE A 111 2.88 -14.74 32.90
C PHE A 111 3.23 -16.17 33.37
N LYS A 112 3.94 -16.96 32.54
CA LYS A 112 4.38 -18.31 32.92
C LYS A 112 5.39 -18.33 34.07
N ILE A 113 6.22 -17.30 34.22
CA ILE A 113 7.18 -17.18 35.32
C ILE A 113 6.49 -16.77 36.62
N SER A 114 5.50 -15.88 36.57
CA SER A 114 4.75 -15.42 37.76
C SER A 114 3.74 -16.43 38.30
N ALA A 115 3.36 -17.44 37.51
CA ALA A 115 2.39 -18.47 37.89
C ALA A 115 3.04 -19.76 38.45
N ARG A 116 4.37 -19.78 38.57
CA ARG A 116 5.14 -20.79 39.31
C ARG A 116 5.52 -20.25 40.66
#